data_AF-A0A9D7DC64-F1
#
_entry.id   AF-A0A9D7DC64-F1
#
_cell.length_a   1.000
_cell.length_b   1.000
_cell.length_c   1.000
_cell.angle_alpha   90.00
_cell.angle_beta   90.00
_cell.angle_gamma   90.00
#
_symmetry.space_group_name_H-M   'P 1'
#
loop_
_entity.id
_entity.type
_entity.pdbx_description
1 polymer ?
#
loop_
_entity_poly.entity_id
_entity_poly.type
_entity_poly.pdbx_seq_one_letter_code
_entity_poly.pdbx_strand_id
1 'polypeptide(L)'
;MKTLLTSMMMVLCSAGALGQVANARAAIDSTGLPGDHFNLQGAVELFKAAKDLESFEQSLNSEDQHVNNLDLDGDGQVDYVRVLDHAEGDAHAITMQVALGKEEVQDVAVIELEKNGAESAVLQIRGAEELYGTDVIVEPFEEKEEGPTMKGPAAPEEAPAVRIWVNVWAWPCVTWIYGPSYVIWGSPWHWGYYPPWWRPWRPWGWGSWYRWHRPYYGWYHHVHSCRVVRAHAVYQHRAAHSPAVRARTQAARSSRDTMRASG
;
A
#
# COMPACT_ATOMS: atom_id res chain seq x y z
N MET A 1 53.34 -42.07 43.24
CA MET A 1 51.95 -42.40 43.63
C MET A 1 51.03 -41.56 42.76
N LYS A 2 50.60 -42.03 41.58
CA LYS A 2 49.35 -42.80 41.32
C LYS A 2 48.12 -42.22 42.03
N THR A 3 47.27 -41.50 41.30
CA THR A 3 45.86 -41.88 41.06
C THR A 3 45.36 -41.22 39.78
N LEU A 4 44.81 -42.05 38.88
CA LEU A 4 44.02 -41.70 37.71
C LEU A 4 42.59 -41.33 38.14
N LEU A 5 41.95 -40.43 37.41
CA LEU A 5 40.50 -40.42 37.26
C LEU A 5 40.13 -40.00 35.83
N THR A 6 39.31 -40.85 35.24
CA THR A 6 38.88 -40.95 33.86
C THR A 6 37.58 -40.21 33.60
N SER A 7 37.38 -39.81 32.33
CA SER A 7 36.08 -39.69 31.62
C SER A 7 35.19 -38.48 31.96
N MET A 8 34.85 -37.65 30.96
CA MET A 8 33.61 -37.82 30.18
C MET A 8 33.40 -36.63 29.22
N MET A 9 33.04 -36.99 28.01
CA MET A 9 32.68 -36.20 26.83
C MET A 9 31.58 -35.14 27.05
N MET A 10 31.75 -33.94 26.50
CA MET A 10 30.63 -33.19 25.91
C MET A 10 31.12 -32.26 24.78
N VAL A 11 30.97 -32.74 23.55
CA VAL A 11 30.96 -31.91 22.35
C VAL A 11 29.68 -31.06 22.43
N LEU A 12 29.79 -29.77 22.73
CA LEU A 12 28.69 -28.83 22.53
C LEU A 12 28.73 -28.35 21.08
N CYS A 13 27.72 -28.77 20.32
CA CYS A 13 27.39 -28.26 19.00
C CYS A 13 27.25 -26.74 19.02
N SER A 14 28.13 -26.03 18.32
CA SER A 14 27.93 -24.65 17.90
C SER A 14 26.90 -24.59 16.75
N ALA A 15 25.66 -24.97 17.03
CA ALA A 15 24.52 -24.74 16.14
C ALA A 15 23.95 -23.32 16.39
N GLY A 16 24.78 -22.30 16.19
CA GLY A 16 24.41 -20.90 16.41
C GLY A 16 24.42 -20.01 15.17
N ALA A 17 24.98 -20.47 14.04
CA ALA A 17 25.25 -19.59 12.90
C ALA A 17 24.19 -19.63 11.78
N LEU A 18 23.25 -20.58 11.80
CA LEU A 18 22.27 -20.72 10.70
C LEU A 18 21.00 -19.86 10.86
N GLY A 19 20.79 -19.23 12.03
CA GLY A 19 19.62 -18.37 12.28
C GLY A 19 19.81 -16.90 11.88
N GLN A 20 21.05 -16.40 11.76
CA GLN A 20 21.30 -14.97 11.52
C GLN A 20 21.26 -14.56 10.04
N VAL A 21 21.43 -15.49 9.10
CA VAL A 21 21.50 -15.15 7.67
C VAL A 21 20.11 -14.88 7.06
N ALA A 22 19.04 -15.43 7.64
CA ALA A 22 17.67 -15.20 7.14
C ALA A 22 17.12 -13.80 7.49
N ASN A 23 17.48 -13.25 8.67
CA ASN A 23 17.06 -11.91 9.08
C ASN A 23 17.82 -10.78 8.35
N ALA A 24 19.04 -11.03 7.86
CA ALA A 24 19.84 -10.01 7.19
C ALA A 24 19.32 -9.64 5.79
N ARG A 25 18.59 -10.54 5.11
CA ARG A 25 18.04 -10.26 3.76
C ARG A 25 16.69 -9.53 3.79
N ALA A 26 15.87 -9.73 4.82
CA ALA A 26 14.61 -9.01 4.96
C ALA A 26 14.83 -7.51 5.26
N ALA A 27 15.94 -7.15 5.89
CA ALA A 27 16.33 -5.76 6.12
C ALA A 27 16.64 -4.95 4.85
N ILE A 28 16.75 -5.58 3.67
CA ILE A 28 17.26 -4.94 2.45
C ILE A 28 16.21 -4.07 1.72
N ASP A 29 14.91 -4.29 1.95
CA ASP A 29 13.84 -3.61 1.17
C ASP A 29 12.79 -2.88 2.03
N SER A 30 13.10 -2.62 3.31
CA SER A 30 12.26 -1.77 4.15
C SER A 30 12.71 -0.31 3.99
N THR A 31 11.74 0.58 3.82
CA THR A 31 11.98 2.04 3.86
C THR A 31 12.15 2.56 5.28
N GLY A 32 11.80 1.76 6.29
CA GLY A 32 11.76 2.16 7.70
C GLY A 32 10.59 3.08 8.03
N LEU A 33 9.67 3.29 7.08
CA LEU A 33 8.44 4.06 7.29
C LEU A 33 7.25 3.12 7.50
N PRO A 34 6.19 3.57 8.21
CA PRO A 34 5.02 2.72 8.44
C PRO A 34 4.29 2.30 7.16
N GLY A 35 4.46 3.02 6.04
CA GLY A 35 3.89 2.66 4.73
C GLY A 35 4.38 1.30 4.22
N ASP A 36 5.51 0.78 4.72
CA ASP A 36 5.94 -0.60 4.48
C ASP A 36 4.89 -1.63 4.96
N HIS A 37 4.06 -1.25 5.93
CA HIS A 37 3.02 -2.08 6.53
C HIS A 37 1.63 -1.93 5.89
N PHE A 38 1.55 -1.25 4.74
CA PHE A 38 0.32 -1.18 3.95
C PHE A 38 0.62 -1.25 2.45
N ASN A 39 0.01 -2.22 1.76
CA ASN A 39 0.31 -2.49 0.35
C ASN A 39 -0.59 -1.68 -0.60
N LEU A 40 -0.03 -0.66 -1.26
CA LEU A 40 -0.76 0.17 -2.21
C LEU A 40 -1.29 -0.63 -3.41
N GLN A 41 -0.47 -1.50 -3.99
CA GLN A 41 -0.87 -2.35 -5.11
C GLN A 41 -1.99 -3.32 -4.71
N GLY A 42 -1.84 -3.94 -3.54
CA GLY A 42 -2.85 -4.83 -2.95
C GLY A 42 -4.17 -4.10 -2.71
N ALA A 43 -4.14 -2.86 -2.23
CA ALA A 43 -5.34 -2.05 -2.07
C ALA A 43 -6.06 -1.79 -3.40
N VAL A 44 -5.31 -1.53 -4.49
CA VAL A 44 -5.95 -1.37 -5.81
C VAL A 44 -6.53 -2.68 -6.33
N GLU A 45 -5.91 -3.84 -6.08
CA GLU A 45 -6.49 -5.14 -6.42
C GLU A 45 -7.79 -5.42 -5.63
N LEU A 46 -7.82 -5.10 -4.34
CA LEU A 46 -9.05 -5.22 -3.55
C LEU A 46 -10.13 -4.27 -4.06
N PHE A 47 -9.78 -3.02 -4.41
CA PHE A 47 -10.72 -2.05 -4.97
C PHE A 47 -11.28 -2.49 -6.33
N LYS A 48 -10.43 -3.06 -7.18
CA LYS A 48 -10.80 -3.65 -8.48
C LYS A 48 -11.78 -4.82 -8.33
N ALA A 49 -11.63 -5.64 -7.29
CA ALA A 49 -12.50 -6.79 -7.04
C ALA A 49 -13.78 -6.44 -6.27
N ALA A 50 -13.77 -5.35 -5.50
CA ALA A 50 -14.90 -4.93 -4.68
C ALA A 50 -16.12 -4.53 -5.51
N LYS A 51 -17.31 -4.79 -4.97
CA LYS A 51 -18.60 -4.40 -5.58
C LYS A 51 -19.01 -2.96 -5.26
N ASP A 52 -18.52 -2.44 -4.13
CA ASP A 52 -18.86 -1.16 -3.53
C ASP A 52 -17.77 -0.77 -2.51
N LEU A 53 -17.80 0.47 -2.01
CA LEU A 53 -16.80 0.96 -1.06
C LEU A 53 -16.88 0.27 0.33
N GLU A 54 -18.04 -0.25 0.70
CA GLU A 54 -18.22 -1.03 1.94
C GLU A 54 -17.46 -2.36 1.88
N SER A 55 -17.63 -3.12 0.80
CA SER A 55 -16.92 -4.39 0.60
C SER A 55 -15.42 -4.20 0.36
N PHE A 56 -15.02 -3.07 -0.25
CA PHE A 56 -13.62 -2.67 -0.30
C PHE A 56 -13.04 -2.45 1.10
N GLU A 57 -13.71 -1.66 1.94
CA GLU A 57 -13.31 -1.42 3.33
C GLU A 57 -13.25 -2.72 4.14
N GLN A 58 -14.22 -3.61 3.97
CA GLN A 58 -14.22 -4.91 4.62
C GLN A 58 -12.99 -5.75 4.21
N SER A 59 -12.66 -5.75 2.92
CA SER A 59 -11.52 -6.50 2.39
C SER A 59 -10.19 -5.93 2.88
N LEU A 60 -10.04 -4.60 2.96
CA LEU A 60 -8.85 -3.96 3.54
C LEU A 60 -8.57 -4.41 4.97
N ASN A 61 -9.64 -4.66 5.73
CA ASN A 61 -9.58 -5.01 7.15
C ASN A 61 -9.76 -6.51 7.41
N SER A 62 -9.48 -7.34 6.42
CA SER A 62 -9.49 -8.79 6.57
C SER A 62 -8.05 -9.32 6.58
N GLU A 63 -7.69 -10.04 7.66
CA GLU A 63 -6.34 -10.56 7.91
C GLU A 63 -5.82 -11.42 6.73
N ASP A 64 -6.72 -12.15 6.07
CA ASP A 64 -6.42 -13.06 4.96
C ASP A 64 -6.04 -12.35 3.64
N GLN A 65 -6.35 -11.06 3.49
CA GLN A 65 -6.02 -10.30 2.29
C GLN A 65 -4.55 -9.85 2.26
N HIS A 66 -3.89 -9.80 3.42
CA HIS A 66 -2.50 -9.39 3.55
C HIS A 66 -2.19 -8.03 2.89
N VAL A 67 -3.11 -7.06 3.04
CA VAL A 67 -2.96 -5.68 2.52
C VAL A 67 -2.69 -4.67 3.63
N ASN A 68 -3.32 -4.83 4.80
CA ASN A 68 -3.14 -3.99 5.97
C ASN A 68 -2.38 -4.73 7.09
N ASN A 69 -1.32 -4.12 7.59
CA ASN A 69 -0.55 -4.57 8.76
C ASN A 69 -0.11 -3.38 9.63
N LEU A 70 -0.81 -2.25 9.52
CA LEU A 70 -0.48 -1.01 10.20
C LEU A 70 -0.73 -1.12 11.70
N ASP A 71 0.21 -0.61 12.49
CA ASP A 71 0.09 -0.40 13.94
C ASP A 71 0.67 0.99 14.23
N LEU A 72 -0.13 2.00 13.88
CA LEU A 72 0.19 3.41 13.95
C LEU A 72 0.05 3.94 15.38
N ASP A 73 -0.88 3.43 16.18
CA ASP A 73 -1.03 3.83 17.59
C ASP A 73 -0.04 3.11 18.53
N GLY A 74 0.55 1.99 18.08
CA GLY A 74 1.60 1.26 18.78
C GLY A 74 1.09 0.34 19.88
N ASP A 75 -0.18 -0.07 19.84
CA ASP A 75 -0.79 -0.93 20.85
C ASP A 75 -0.51 -2.44 20.62
N GLY A 76 0.19 -2.77 19.53
CA GLY A 76 0.52 -4.15 19.15
C GLY A 76 -0.61 -4.88 18.42
N GLN A 77 -1.62 -4.15 17.95
CA GLN A 77 -2.73 -4.63 17.15
C GLN A 77 -2.80 -3.88 15.82
N VAL A 78 -3.31 -4.56 14.79
CA VAL A 78 -3.50 -3.91 13.49
C VAL A 78 -4.65 -2.91 13.57
N ASP A 79 -4.40 -1.69 13.11
CA ASP A 79 -5.38 -0.61 13.04
C ASP A 79 -6.47 -0.88 12.02
N TYR A 80 -7.69 -0.47 12.34
CA TYR A 80 -8.79 -0.42 11.38
C TYR A 80 -8.59 0.73 10.39
N VAL A 81 -8.60 0.42 9.10
CA VAL A 81 -8.53 1.38 8.00
C VAL A 81 -9.94 1.65 7.49
N ARG A 82 -10.52 2.80 7.84
CA ARG A 82 -11.83 3.23 7.32
C ARG A 82 -11.70 3.88 5.94
N VAL A 83 -12.75 3.81 5.15
CA VAL A 83 -12.83 4.37 3.80
C VAL A 83 -13.80 5.55 3.76
N LEU A 84 -13.36 6.65 3.17
CA LEU A 84 -14.12 7.88 2.99
C LEU A 84 -14.01 8.31 1.53
N ASP A 85 -15.11 8.71 0.90
CA ASP A 85 -15.06 9.35 -0.41
C ASP A 85 -15.20 10.87 -0.26
N HIS A 86 -14.34 11.60 -0.97
CA HIS A 86 -14.47 13.02 -1.20
C HIS A 86 -14.68 13.24 -2.70
N ALA A 87 -15.83 13.80 -3.07
CA ALA A 87 -16.19 13.97 -4.46
C ALA A 87 -16.49 15.43 -4.83
N GLU A 88 -16.05 15.84 -6.01
CA GLU A 88 -16.47 17.08 -6.67
C GLU A 88 -16.74 16.80 -8.15
N GLY A 89 -18.02 16.80 -8.53
CA GLY A 89 -18.43 16.39 -9.87
C GLY A 89 -18.14 14.91 -10.13
N ASP A 90 -17.30 14.62 -11.12
CA ASP A 90 -16.85 13.28 -11.52
C ASP A 90 -15.47 12.90 -10.97
N ALA A 91 -14.86 13.77 -10.16
CA ALA A 91 -13.58 13.53 -9.51
C ALA A 91 -13.80 13.01 -8.09
N HIS A 92 -13.23 11.84 -7.78
CA HIS A 92 -13.36 11.16 -6.50
C HIS A 92 -11.98 10.93 -5.87
N ALA A 93 -11.88 11.21 -4.58
CA ALA A 93 -10.73 10.92 -3.74
C ALA A 93 -11.19 9.99 -2.61
N ILE A 94 -10.97 8.69 -2.82
CA ILE A 94 -11.32 7.64 -1.87
C ILE A 94 -10.16 7.47 -0.88
N THR A 95 -10.28 8.12 0.27
CA THR A 95 -9.28 8.13 1.33
C THR A 95 -9.43 6.90 2.22
N MET A 96 -8.31 6.23 2.45
CA MET A 96 -8.14 5.20 3.47
C MET A 96 -7.51 5.84 4.70
N GLN A 97 -8.14 5.74 5.86
CA GLN A 97 -7.77 6.52 7.03
C GLN A 97 -7.80 5.65 8.29
N VAL A 98 -6.85 5.89 9.20
CA VAL A 98 -6.84 5.32 10.56
C VAL A 98 -7.27 6.40 11.54
N ALA A 99 -8.19 6.06 12.45
CA ALA A 99 -8.48 6.89 13.62
C ALA A 99 -7.53 6.47 14.75
N LEU A 100 -6.73 7.41 15.25
CA LEU A 100 -5.77 7.20 16.35
C LEU A 100 -6.32 7.70 17.70
N GLY A 101 -7.49 8.32 17.66
CA GLY A 101 -8.18 8.87 18.81
C GLY A 101 -9.52 9.47 18.39
N LYS A 102 -10.22 10.07 19.35
CA LYS A 102 -11.52 10.73 19.07
C LYS A 102 -11.41 11.92 18.13
N GLU A 103 -10.28 12.60 18.15
CA GLU A 103 -10.02 13.84 17.40
C GLU A 103 -8.74 13.76 16.55
N GLU A 104 -8.11 12.59 16.49
CA GLU A 104 -6.86 12.39 15.77
C GLU A 104 -7.01 11.27 14.75
N VAL A 105 -6.63 11.57 13.51
CA VAL A 105 -6.72 10.66 12.37
C VAL A 105 -5.45 10.80 11.52
N GLN A 106 -5.12 9.74 10.79
CA GLN A 106 -4.04 9.71 9.83
C GLN A 106 -4.53 9.08 8.54
N ASP A 107 -4.42 9.80 7.43
CA ASP A 107 -4.62 9.20 6.12
C ASP A 107 -3.48 8.22 5.82
N VAL A 108 -3.82 7.06 5.26
CA VAL A 108 -2.88 6.02 4.89
C VAL A 108 -2.51 6.14 3.42
N ALA A 109 -3.54 6.14 2.57
CA ALA A 109 -3.42 6.38 1.15
C ALA A 109 -4.75 6.90 0.60
N VAL A 110 -4.72 7.39 -0.63
CA VAL A 110 -5.91 7.84 -1.35
C VAL A 110 -5.93 7.20 -2.74
N ILE A 111 -7.08 6.65 -3.12
CA ILE A 111 -7.39 6.28 -4.50
C ILE A 111 -8.03 7.50 -5.16
N GLU A 112 -7.34 8.09 -6.13
CA GLU A 112 -7.74 9.25 -6.90
C GLU A 112 -8.31 8.76 -8.25
N LEU A 113 -9.60 9.01 -8.50
CA LEU A 113 -10.36 8.47 -9.62
C LEU A 113 -11.03 9.60 -10.42
N GLU A 114 -10.84 9.58 -11.74
CA GLU A 114 -11.49 10.53 -12.65
C GLU A 114 -12.05 9.87 -13.90
N LYS A 115 -13.22 10.33 -14.34
CA LYS A 115 -13.69 10.05 -15.69
C LYS A 115 -12.89 10.83 -16.72
N ASN A 116 -12.51 10.15 -17.80
CA ASN A 116 -11.90 10.75 -18.99
C ASN A 116 -12.69 10.43 -20.27
N GLY A 117 -13.90 9.87 -20.14
CA GLY A 117 -14.81 9.59 -21.24
C GLY A 117 -16.17 9.08 -20.74
N ALA A 118 -17.05 8.67 -21.67
CA ALA A 118 -18.36 8.14 -21.32
C ALA A 118 -18.27 6.83 -20.50
N GLU A 119 -17.44 5.90 -20.99
CA GLU A 119 -17.16 4.59 -20.39
C GLU A 119 -15.65 4.43 -20.13
N SER A 120 -15.04 5.51 -19.64
CA SER A 120 -13.60 5.55 -19.42
C SER A 120 -13.27 6.31 -18.15
N ALA A 121 -12.44 5.71 -17.32
CA ALA A 121 -11.92 6.29 -16.10
C ALA A 121 -10.46 5.90 -15.89
N VAL A 122 -9.73 6.75 -15.18
CA VAL A 122 -8.34 6.56 -14.79
C VAL A 122 -8.21 6.66 -13.27
N LEU A 123 -7.29 5.88 -12.72
CA LEU A 123 -7.07 5.79 -11.28
C LEU A 123 -5.58 5.86 -10.98
N GLN A 124 -5.22 6.60 -9.93
CA GLN A 124 -3.92 6.51 -9.27
C GLN A 124 -4.16 6.28 -7.78
N ILE A 125 -3.30 5.49 -7.13
CA ILE A 125 -3.24 5.42 -5.66
C ILE A 125 -2.00 6.16 -5.19
N ARG A 126 -2.16 6.98 -4.15
CA ARG A 126 -1.10 7.78 -3.55
C ARG A 126 -0.97 7.46 -2.08
N GLY A 127 0.22 7.07 -1.64
CA GLY A 127 0.53 6.91 -0.22
C GLY A 127 0.60 8.27 0.49
N ALA A 128 0.11 8.33 1.73
CA ALA A 128 0.26 9.53 2.56
C ALA A 128 1.74 9.83 2.84
N GLU A 129 2.13 11.09 2.75
CA GLU A 129 3.53 11.49 2.85
C GLU A 129 4.15 11.10 4.20
N GLU A 130 3.39 11.23 5.30
CA GLU A 130 3.83 10.83 6.63
C GLU A 130 4.21 9.35 6.71
N LEU A 131 3.62 8.48 5.88
CA LEU A 131 3.81 7.03 5.92
C LEU A 131 4.71 6.51 4.79
N TYR A 132 4.73 7.15 3.62
CA TYR A 132 5.45 6.65 2.43
C TYR A 132 6.60 7.55 1.98
N GLY A 133 6.64 8.80 2.47
CA GLY A 133 7.46 9.87 1.94
C GLY A 133 6.85 10.49 0.68
N THR A 134 7.56 11.46 0.11
CA THR A 134 7.04 12.31 -0.96
C THR A 134 6.84 11.55 -2.28
N ASP A 135 5.77 11.88 -3.00
CA ASP A 135 5.48 11.42 -4.37
C ASP A 135 5.51 9.89 -4.56
N VAL A 136 4.97 9.14 -3.60
CA VAL A 136 4.73 7.71 -3.77
C VAL A 136 3.37 7.49 -4.41
N ILE A 137 3.38 7.41 -5.74
CA ILE A 137 2.19 7.19 -6.57
C ILE A 137 2.36 5.85 -7.30
N VAL A 138 1.27 5.08 -7.35
CA VAL A 138 1.17 3.83 -8.07
C VAL A 138 -0.06 3.88 -8.98
N GLU A 139 0.04 3.31 -10.17
CA GLU A 139 -1.09 3.15 -11.08
C GLU A 139 -1.06 1.79 -11.77
N PRO A 140 -2.22 1.22 -12.13
CA PRO A 140 -2.30 0.01 -12.94
C PRO A 140 -1.79 0.28 -14.36
N PHE A 141 -1.09 -0.69 -14.94
CA PHE A 141 -0.63 -0.61 -16.33
C PHE A 141 -0.87 -1.93 -17.08
N GLU A 142 -0.95 -1.82 -18.41
CA GLU A 142 -0.98 -2.94 -19.35
C GLU A 142 0.21 -2.82 -20.30
N GLU A 143 0.80 -3.97 -20.66
CA GLU A 143 1.83 -4.03 -21.71
C GLU A 143 1.17 -4.38 -23.04
N LYS A 144 1.37 -3.53 -24.05
CA LYS A 144 0.95 -3.80 -25.43
C LYS A 144 2.16 -3.93 -26.33
N GLU A 145 2.15 -4.95 -27.19
CA GLU A 145 3.15 -5.19 -28.24
C GLU A 145 2.95 -4.23 -29.45
N GLU A 146 2.79 -2.94 -29.17
CA GLU A 146 2.54 -1.88 -30.16
C GLU A 146 3.64 -0.80 -30.14
N GLY A 147 4.85 -1.16 -29.71
CA GLY A 147 5.97 -0.23 -29.71
C GLY A 147 6.45 0.16 -31.11
N PRO A 148 7.21 1.26 -31.25
CA PRO A 148 7.69 1.72 -32.54
C PRO A 148 8.51 0.61 -33.22
N THR A 149 8.03 0.15 -34.39
CA THR A 149 8.71 -0.89 -35.16
C THR A 149 10.07 -0.37 -35.62
N MET A 150 11.15 -0.84 -35.00
CA MET A 150 12.50 -0.56 -35.47
C MET A 150 12.73 -1.33 -36.77
N LYS A 151 13.25 -0.67 -37.81
CA LYS A 151 13.60 -1.31 -39.09
C LYS A 151 15.13 -1.32 -39.25
N GLY A 152 15.70 -2.49 -39.50
CA GLY A 152 17.12 -2.66 -39.78
C GLY A 152 17.64 -4.07 -39.47
N PRO A 153 18.90 -4.41 -39.83
CA PRO A 153 19.48 -5.73 -39.59
C PRO A 153 19.62 -6.12 -38.10
N ALA A 154 19.52 -5.13 -37.21
CA ALA A 154 19.59 -5.27 -35.75
C ALA A 154 18.23 -4.99 -35.07
N ALA A 155 17.14 -4.90 -35.84
CA ALA A 155 15.81 -4.73 -35.25
C ALA A 155 15.41 -5.99 -34.47
N PRO A 156 14.81 -5.84 -33.28
CA PRO A 156 14.25 -6.98 -32.56
C PRO A 156 13.15 -7.66 -33.40
N GLU A 157 13.04 -8.99 -33.28
CA GLU A 157 12.05 -9.79 -34.02
C GLU A 157 10.61 -9.48 -33.59
N GLU A 158 10.43 -8.98 -32.36
CA GLU A 158 9.15 -8.56 -31.78
C GLU A 158 9.15 -7.05 -31.49
N ALA A 159 7.98 -6.42 -31.62
CA ALA A 159 7.84 -5.01 -31.29
C ALA A 159 8.09 -4.80 -29.78
N PRO A 160 8.78 -3.73 -29.36
CA PRO A 160 9.00 -3.50 -27.94
C PRO A 160 7.65 -3.30 -27.24
N ALA A 161 7.45 -3.95 -26.10
CA ALA A 161 6.27 -3.74 -25.29
C ALA A 161 6.22 -2.28 -24.78
N VAL A 162 5.08 -1.61 -24.98
CA VAL A 162 4.81 -0.28 -24.43
C VAL A 162 3.82 -0.40 -23.29
N ARG A 163 4.11 0.29 -22.19
CA ARG A 163 3.21 0.38 -21.05
C ARG A 163 2.16 1.45 -21.30
N ILE A 164 0.90 1.06 -21.25
CA ILE A 164 -0.25 1.95 -21.32
C ILE A 164 -1.02 1.93 -20.01
N TRP A 165 -1.80 2.98 -19.76
CA TRP A 165 -2.68 3.05 -18.61
C TRP A 165 -3.90 2.13 -18.81
N VAL A 166 -4.43 1.61 -17.71
CA VAL A 166 -5.61 0.73 -17.70
C VAL A 166 -6.88 1.56 -17.59
N ASN A 167 -7.85 1.31 -18.48
CA ASN A 167 -9.20 1.84 -18.29
C ASN A 167 -9.89 1.06 -17.17
N VAL A 168 -10.09 1.73 -16.04
CA VAL A 168 -10.68 1.12 -14.84
C VAL A 168 -12.20 1.15 -14.82
N TRP A 169 -12.84 1.72 -15.86
CA TRP A 169 -14.29 1.91 -15.90
C TRP A 169 -15.09 0.64 -15.62
N ALA A 170 -14.66 -0.50 -16.16
CA ALA A 170 -15.37 -1.77 -16.03
C ALA A 170 -15.24 -2.44 -14.64
N TRP A 171 -14.48 -1.85 -13.71
CA TRP A 171 -14.35 -2.40 -12.36
C TRP A 171 -15.67 -2.23 -11.60
N PRO A 172 -16.15 -3.24 -10.85
CA PRO A 172 -17.47 -3.17 -10.22
C PRO A 172 -17.59 -1.98 -9.26
N CYS A 173 -16.59 -1.73 -8.42
CA CYS A 173 -16.60 -0.57 -7.52
C CYS A 173 -16.61 0.77 -8.27
N VAL A 174 -15.92 0.88 -9.42
CA VAL A 174 -15.90 2.11 -10.24
C VAL A 174 -17.26 2.36 -10.88
N THR A 175 -17.86 1.34 -11.48
CA THR A 175 -19.23 1.46 -12.04
C THR A 175 -20.26 1.76 -10.96
N TRP A 176 -20.08 1.25 -9.75
CA TRP A 176 -20.92 1.55 -8.60
C TRP A 176 -20.80 3.01 -8.15
N ILE A 177 -19.58 3.56 -8.03
CA ILE A 177 -19.34 4.97 -7.70
C ILE A 177 -19.97 5.90 -8.73
N TYR A 178 -19.82 5.61 -10.02
CA TYR A 178 -20.43 6.41 -11.09
C TYR A 178 -21.89 6.04 -11.39
N GLY A 179 -22.48 5.17 -10.58
CA GLY A 179 -23.86 4.73 -10.71
C GLY A 179 -24.85 5.81 -10.26
N PRO A 180 -26.09 5.80 -10.80
CA PRO A 180 -27.09 6.84 -10.51
C PRO A 180 -27.59 6.84 -9.05
N SER A 181 -27.40 5.73 -8.33
CA SER A 181 -27.82 5.57 -6.94
C SER A 181 -26.69 5.82 -5.93
N TYR A 182 -25.48 6.15 -6.40
CA TYR A 182 -24.36 6.36 -5.51
C TYR A 182 -24.58 7.60 -4.64
N VAL A 183 -24.30 7.43 -3.35
CA VAL A 183 -24.20 8.51 -2.39
C VAL A 183 -22.80 8.44 -1.83
N ILE A 184 -22.16 9.61 -1.69
CA ILE A 184 -20.79 9.74 -1.17
C ILE A 184 -20.64 8.86 0.07
N TRP A 185 -19.78 7.86 -0.05
CA TRP A 185 -19.53 6.89 1.01
C TRP A 185 -18.74 7.54 2.13
N GLY A 186 -19.20 7.33 3.36
CA GLY A 186 -18.42 7.62 4.55
C GLY A 186 -18.55 6.46 5.51
N SER A 187 -17.44 5.83 5.85
CA SER A 187 -17.41 4.77 6.84
C SER A 187 -18.14 5.18 8.13
N PRO A 188 -19.05 4.34 8.66
CA PRO A 188 -19.71 4.62 9.93
C PRO A 188 -18.78 4.39 11.14
N TRP A 189 -17.61 3.79 10.91
CA TRP A 189 -16.69 3.38 11.96
C TRP A 189 -15.72 4.49 12.34
N HIS A 190 -15.38 4.52 13.61
CA HIS A 190 -14.53 5.54 14.21
C HIS A 190 -13.84 4.98 15.45
N TRP A 191 -12.98 5.78 16.05
CA TRP A 191 -12.24 5.39 17.25
C TRP A 191 -13.15 4.77 18.32
N GLY A 192 -12.89 3.51 18.66
CA GLY A 192 -13.65 2.75 19.67
C GLY A 192 -15.02 2.23 19.22
N TYR A 193 -15.43 2.43 17.97
CA TYR A 193 -16.67 1.90 17.40
C TYR A 193 -16.40 1.25 16.04
N TYR A 194 -16.26 -0.08 16.05
CA TYR A 194 -15.82 -0.89 14.92
C TYR A 194 -16.91 -1.87 14.47
N PRO A 195 -16.80 -2.39 13.24
CA PRO A 195 -17.78 -3.36 12.75
C PRO A 195 -17.81 -4.63 13.61
N PRO A 196 -18.99 -5.25 13.82
CA PRO A 196 -19.10 -6.49 14.60
C PRO A 196 -18.32 -7.69 14.02
N TRP A 197 -18.05 -7.67 12.71
CA TRP A 197 -17.27 -8.69 12.01
C TRP A 197 -15.76 -8.48 12.11
N TRP A 198 -15.31 -7.27 12.47
CA TRP A 198 -13.90 -6.96 12.57
C TRP A 198 -13.36 -7.29 13.96
N ARG A 199 -12.16 -7.85 13.98
CA ARG A 199 -11.36 -8.02 15.20
C ARG A 199 -9.92 -7.69 14.87
N PRO A 200 -9.23 -6.91 15.72
CA PRO A 200 -7.81 -6.68 15.54
C PRO A 200 -7.03 -7.99 15.63
N TRP A 201 -5.94 -8.08 14.87
CA TRP A 201 -4.94 -9.15 14.96
C TRP A 201 -3.58 -8.56 15.27
N ARG A 202 -2.63 -9.42 15.65
CA ARG A 202 -1.24 -8.97 15.89
C ARG A 202 -0.56 -8.69 14.55
N PRO A 203 0.17 -7.57 14.40
CA PRO A 203 0.95 -7.31 13.21
C PRO A 203 1.93 -8.45 12.92
N TRP A 204 1.99 -8.84 11.66
CA TRP A 204 2.96 -9.80 11.15
C TRP A 204 4.36 -9.20 11.17
N GLY A 205 5.35 -10.03 11.55
CA GLY A 205 6.76 -9.64 11.48
C GLY A 205 7.19 -9.35 10.04
N TRP A 206 8.06 -8.34 9.86
CA TRP A 206 8.46 -7.82 8.56
C TRP A 206 8.86 -8.89 7.52
N GLY A 207 9.66 -9.88 7.92
CA GLY A 207 10.12 -10.93 7.01
C GLY A 207 9.00 -11.79 6.40
N SER A 208 7.94 -12.04 7.17
CA SER A 208 6.74 -12.75 6.66
C SER A 208 5.88 -11.83 5.82
N TRP A 209 5.61 -10.62 6.35
CA TRP A 209 4.80 -9.59 5.72
C TRP A 209 5.29 -9.27 4.31
N TYR A 210 6.56 -8.87 4.16
CA TYR A 210 7.16 -8.49 2.88
C TYR A 210 6.98 -9.55 1.78
N ARG A 211 7.03 -10.84 2.13
CA ARG A 211 6.92 -11.92 1.14
C ARG A 211 5.53 -12.01 0.50
N TRP A 212 4.48 -11.58 1.18
CA TRP A 212 3.10 -11.58 0.67
C TRP A 212 2.83 -10.48 -0.35
N HIS A 213 3.70 -9.47 -0.47
CA HIS A 213 3.53 -8.36 -1.40
C HIS A 213 3.88 -8.74 -2.84
N ARG A 214 4.73 -9.77 -3.00
CA ARG A 214 5.37 -10.13 -4.27
C ARG A 214 4.41 -10.38 -5.44
N PRO A 215 3.21 -10.97 -5.28
CA PRO A 215 2.30 -11.21 -6.39
C PRO A 215 1.75 -9.95 -7.04
N TYR A 216 1.66 -8.83 -6.30
CA TYR A 216 0.97 -7.64 -6.78
C TYR A 216 1.85 -6.73 -7.65
N TYR A 217 3.18 -6.86 -7.65
CA TYR A 217 4.06 -5.94 -8.39
C TYR A 217 4.00 -6.05 -9.92
N GLY A 218 3.42 -7.13 -10.48
CA GLY A 218 3.42 -7.36 -11.92
C GLY A 218 2.47 -6.44 -12.71
N TRP A 219 1.44 -5.91 -12.06
CA TRP A 219 0.32 -5.20 -12.72
C TRP A 219 0.32 -3.69 -12.44
N TYR A 220 1.27 -3.22 -11.64
CA TYR A 220 1.34 -1.84 -11.15
C TYR A 220 2.74 -1.30 -11.24
N HIS A 221 2.87 -0.02 -11.58
CA HIS A 221 4.16 0.66 -11.61
C HIS A 221 4.14 1.94 -10.79
N HIS A 222 5.31 2.34 -10.32
CA HIS A 222 5.49 3.63 -9.68
C HIS A 222 5.55 4.73 -10.73
N VAL A 223 4.86 5.83 -10.47
CA VAL A 223 4.85 7.00 -11.35
C VAL A 223 5.21 8.26 -10.57
N HIS A 224 5.70 9.26 -11.29
CA HIS A 224 6.13 10.55 -10.72
C HIS A 224 5.24 11.71 -11.19
N SER A 225 4.21 11.44 -11.98
CA SER A 225 3.28 12.45 -12.48
C SER A 225 1.86 12.14 -12.04
N CYS A 226 1.18 13.18 -11.57
CA CYS A 226 -0.25 13.12 -11.28
C CYS A 226 -1.04 13.25 -12.60
N ARG A 227 -1.84 12.24 -12.92
CA ARG A 227 -2.77 12.25 -14.08
C ARG A 227 -4.18 12.65 -13.68
N VAL A 228 -4.54 12.40 -12.42
CA VAL A 228 -5.85 12.65 -11.81
C VAL A 228 -5.83 13.95 -11.01
N VAL A 229 -5.61 15.05 -11.73
CA VAL A 229 -5.35 16.38 -11.14
C VAL A 229 -6.55 16.94 -10.36
N ARG A 230 -7.78 16.74 -10.84
CA ARG A 230 -9.01 17.19 -10.18
C ARG A 230 -9.26 16.38 -8.91
N ALA A 231 -9.15 15.05 -8.98
CA ALA A 231 -9.29 14.20 -7.80
C ALA A 231 -8.20 14.49 -6.77
N HIS A 232 -6.96 14.71 -7.22
CA HIS A 232 -5.87 15.12 -6.34
C HIS A 232 -6.14 16.46 -5.66
N ALA A 233 -6.68 17.45 -6.38
CA ALA A 233 -7.07 18.72 -5.79
C ALA A 233 -8.17 18.55 -4.71
N VAL A 234 -9.17 17.68 -4.97
CA VAL A 234 -10.21 17.34 -3.99
C VAL A 234 -9.60 16.75 -2.72
N TYR A 235 -8.62 15.85 -2.86
CA TYR A 235 -7.90 15.25 -1.74
C TYR A 235 -7.03 16.26 -0.99
N GLN A 236 -6.18 17.04 -1.67
CA GLN A 236 -5.21 17.94 -1.03
C GLN A 236 -5.85 18.90 -0.03
N HIS A 237 -7.06 19.38 -0.31
CA HIS A 237 -7.79 20.29 0.60
C HIS A 237 -8.39 19.60 1.83
N ARG A 238 -8.44 18.26 1.85
CA ARG A 238 -9.09 17.44 2.87
C ARG A 238 -8.15 16.45 3.56
N ALA A 239 -6.89 16.37 3.10
CA ALA A 239 -5.90 15.46 3.63
C ALA A 239 -5.69 15.64 5.13
N ALA A 240 -5.75 14.54 5.87
CA ALA A 240 -5.61 14.50 7.31
C ALA A 240 -4.31 13.82 7.73
N HIS A 241 -3.58 14.47 8.63
CA HIS A 241 -2.31 13.96 9.13
C HIS A 241 -2.25 14.10 10.66
N SER A 242 -1.73 13.08 11.31
CA SER A 242 -1.50 13.07 12.74
C SER A 242 -0.17 13.79 13.06
N PRO A 243 -0.17 14.80 13.95
CA PRO A 243 1.06 15.41 14.44
C PRO A 243 1.99 14.39 15.11
N ALA A 244 1.43 13.41 15.83
CA ALA A 244 2.20 12.36 16.49
C ALA A 244 2.90 11.45 15.48
N VAL A 245 2.17 10.97 14.45
CA VAL A 245 2.75 10.17 13.37
C VAL A 245 3.80 10.97 12.61
N ARG A 246 3.49 12.22 12.24
CA ARG A 246 4.42 13.11 11.54
C ARG A 246 5.76 13.28 12.28
N ALA A 247 5.69 13.50 13.59
CA ALA A 247 6.87 13.65 14.44
C ALA A 247 7.67 12.33 14.50
N ARG A 248 6.98 11.19 14.68
CA ARG A 248 7.61 9.87 14.75
C ARG A 248 8.33 9.49 13.46
N THR A 249 7.77 9.83 12.29
CA THR A 249 8.34 9.42 10.99
C THR A 249 9.34 10.42 10.40
N GLN A 250 9.52 11.61 11.02
CA GLN A 250 10.35 12.69 10.49
C GLN A 250 11.78 12.23 10.13
N ALA A 251 12.46 11.54 11.04
CA ALA A 251 13.84 11.12 10.85
C ALA A 251 14.02 10.15 9.67
N ALA A 252 13.09 9.20 9.52
CA ALA A 252 13.11 8.24 8.42
C ALA A 252 12.81 8.93 7.08
N ARG A 253 11.84 9.86 7.04
CA ARG A 253 11.52 10.64 5.85
C ARG A 253 12.69 11.50 5.39
N SER A 254 13.30 12.27 6.30
CA SER A 254 14.46 13.11 5.97
C SER A 254 15.66 12.29 5.46
N SER A 255 15.87 11.10 6.03
CA SER A 255 16.93 10.19 5.58
C SER A 255 16.68 9.70 4.15
N ARG A 256 15.43 9.35 3.83
CA ARG A 256 15.01 8.91 2.49
C ARG A 256 15.11 10.03 1.45
N ASP A 257 14.71 11.25 1.79
CA ASP A 257 14.80 12.41 0.89
C ASP A 257 16.26 12.72 0.55
N THR A 258 17.15 12.62 1.55
CA THR A 258 18.60 12.79 1.34
C THR A 258 19.15 11.73 0.39
N MET A 259 18.76 10.46 0.55
CA MET A 259 19.18 9.38 -0.34
C MET A 259 18.70 9.60 -1.78
N ARG A 260 17.43 10.02 -1.97
CA ARG A 260 16.86 10.34 -3.28
C ARG A 260 17.53 11.53 -3.97
N ALA A 261 17.96 12.54 -3.23
CA ALA A 261 18.65 13.70 -3.79
C ALA A 261 20.10 13.39 -4.22
N SER A 262 20.68 12.29 -3.73
CA SER A 262 22.08 11.92 -3.95
C SER A 262 22.33 10.87 -5.04
N GLY A 263 21.28 10.26 -5.58
CA GLY A 263 21.34 9.22 -6.62
C GLY A 263 20.77 9.69 -7.94
#